data_AF-A0A9W9N758-F1
#
_entry.id   AF-A0A9W9N758-F1
#
_cell.length_a   1.000
_cell.length_b   1.000
_cell.length_c   1.000
_cell.angle_alpha   90.00
_cell.angle_beta   90.00
_cell.angle_gamma   90.00
#
_symmetry.space_group_name_H-M   'P 1'
#
loop_
_entity.id
_entity.type
_entity.pdbx_description
1 polymer ?
#
loop_
_entity_poly.entity_id
_entity_poly.type
_entity_poly.pdbx_seq_one_letter_code
_entity_poly.pdbx_strand_id
1 'polypeptide(L)'
;MSAAHPYHRLEVPVEVPFELRSSPGKGWGAFATKHIDRGSLILSEKPTFIIRKSHNEITDYHVTMAFQKLSPSQRAQFLLLRDNGTSYFTSMNDAFAENSFNIANSDRDEPEAHGLFPLHSRFNHSCIPNSKVPTVSGEIISSFAIRDIDVGLDMSGIKLYVLPAIAWPVYLAPPFNSLVTCDGD
;
A
#
# COMPACT_ATOMS: atom_id res chain seq x y z
N MET A 1 17.75 -7.83 21.27
CA MET A 1 17.34 -6.62 20.52
C MET A 1 16.52 -7.11 19.35
N SER A 2 15.24 -6.73 19.25
CA SER A 2 14.45 -7.07 18.04
C SER A 2 15.19 -6.46 16.85
N ALA A 3 15.54 -7.26 15.85
CA ALA A 3 16.06 -6.72 14.59
C ALA A 3 15.06 -5.67 14.08
N ALA A 4 15.55 -4.51 13.65
CA ALA A 4 14.69 -3.47 13.09
C ALA A 4 13.92 -4.07 11.90
N HIS A 5 12.60 -3.86 11.87
CA HIS A 5 11.74 -4.39 10.82
C HIS A 5 12.20 -3.89 9.44
N PRO A 6 12.14 -4.72 8.37
CA PRO A 6 12.58 -4.34 7.03
C PRO A 6 11.96 -3.05 6.50
N TYR A 7 10.74 -2.70 6.91
CA TYR A 7 10.05 -1.48 6.47
C TYR A 7 10.70 -0.17 6.90
N HIS A 8 11.56 -0.15 7.91
CA HIS A 8 12.39 1.02 8.19
C HIS A 8 13.40 1.33 7.07
N ARG A 9 13.62 0.38 6.14
CA ARG A 9 14.50 0.54 4.98
C ARG A 9 13.75 0.82 3.69
N LEU A 10 12.41 0.91 3.76
CA LEU A 10 11.64 1.38 2.60
C LEU A 10 12.00 2.83 2.31
N GLU A 11 12.19 3.15 1.04
CA GLU A 11 12.49 4.50 0.58
C GLU A 11 11.22 5.37 0.67
N VAL A 12 11.06 6.05 1.80
CA VAL A 12 10.00 7.04 2.04
C VAL A 12 10.52 8.43 1.64
N PRO A 13 9.85 9.16 0.74
CA PRO A 13 10.28 10.52 0.38
C PRO A 13 10.25 11.46 1.60
N VAL A 14 11.23 12.34 1.72
CA VAL A 14 11.44 13.18 2.92
C VAL A 14 10.31 14.22 3.11
N GLU A 15 9.65 14.59 2.03
CA GLU A 15 8.60 15.59 1.97
C GLU A 15 7.22 15.10 2.46
N VAL A 16 7.02 13.78 2.55
CA VAL A 16 5.70 13.23 2.91
C VAL A 16 5.39 13.48 4.39
N PRO A 17 4.13 13.75 4.76
CA PRO A 17 3.74 14.11 6.11
C PRO A 17 3.54 12.89 7.02
N PHE A 18 4.20 11.77 6.74
CA PHE A 18 4.00 10.53 7.47
C PHE A 18 5.28 9.71 7.57
N GLU A 19 5.26 8.74 8.46
CA GLU A 19 6.28 7.71 8.58
C GLU A 19 5.64 6.32 8.73
N LEU A 20 6.42 5.28 8.45
CA LEU A 20 6.00 3.91 8.66
C LEU A 20 6.36 3.46 10.08
N ARG A 21 5.38 2.96 10.83
CA ARG A 21 5.58 2.40 12.17
C ARG A 21 4.84 1.09 12.33
N SER A 22 5.23 0.32 13.34
CA SER A 22 4.44 -0.83 13.78
C SER A 22 3.14 -0.36 14.44
N SER A 23 2.06 -1.05 14.14
CA SER A 23 0.79 -0.97 14.85
C SER A 23 0.63 -2.23 15.70
N PRO A 24 0.69 -2.13 17.04
CA PRO A 24 0.54 -3.29 17.93
C PRO A 24 -0.71 -4.12 17.58
N GLY A 25 -0.53 -5.43 17.36
CA GLY A 25 -1.61 -6.37 17.02
C GLY A 25 -2.20 -6.23 15.61
N LYS A 26 -1.77 -5.23 14.82
CA LYS A 26 -2.33 -4.92 13.48
C LYS A 26 -1.27 -4.78 12.40
N GLY A 27 0.01 -4.98 12.75
CA GLY A 27 1.08 -5.03 11.78
C GLY A 27 1.87 -3.74 11.62
N TRP A 28 1.89 -3.20 10.40
CA TRP A 28 2.59 -1.98 10.03
C TRP A 28 1.68 -1.03 9.27
N GLY A 29 1.85 0.27 9.50
CA GLY A 29 1.10 1.27 8.76
C GLY A 29 1.77 2.64 8.67
N ALA A 30 1.15 3.53 7.92
CA ALA A 30 1.53 4.93 7.79
C ALA A 30 0.87 5.81 8.88
N PHE A 31 1.66 6.67 9.52
CA PHE A 31 1.24 7.53 10.62
C PHE A 31 1.66 8.98 10.38
N ALA A 32 0.75 9.92 10.58
CA ALA A 32 1.01 11.35 10.39
C ALA A 32 2.11 11.85 11.35
N THR A 33 3.09 12.58 10.82
CA THR A 33 4.19 13.19 11.59
C THR A 33 4.02 14.69 11.81
N LYS A 34 3.12 15.31 11.04
CA LYS A 34 2.73 16.72 11.14
C LYS A 34 1.25 16.87 10.85
N HIS A 35 0.69 18.04 11.17
CA HIS A 35 -0.68 18.37 10.79
C HIS A 35 -0.81 18.36 9.26
N ILE A 36 -1.91 17.80 8.74
CA ILE A 36 -2.23 17.71 7.32
C ILE A 36 -3.60 18.35 7.10
N ASP A 37 -3.61 19.50 6.43
CA ASP A 37 -4.86 20.18 6.11
C ASP A 37 -5.72 19.34 5.17
N ARG A 38 -7.05 19.41 5.32
CA ARG A 38 -8.01 18.82 4.40
C ARG A 38 -7.69 19.19 2.95
N GLY A 39 -7.67 18.18 2.08
CA GLY A 39 -7.40 18.34 0.65
C GLY A 39 -5.90 18.32 0.28
N SER A 40 -5.01 18.33 1.27
CA SER A 40 -3.56 18.24 1.02
C SER A 40 -3.16 16.89 0.44
N LEU A 41 -2.14 16.90 -0.42
CA LEU A 41 -1.49 15.69 -0.92
C LEU A 41 -0.70 15.03 0.22
N ILE A 42 -0.98 13.75 0.46
CA ILE A 42 -0.28 12.94 1.45
C ILE A 42 0.87 12.18 0.79
N LEU A 43 0.57 11.50 -0.30
CA LEU A 43 1.53 10.68 -1.03
C LEU A 43 1.17 10.67 -2.51
N SER A 44 2.18 10.82 -3.37
CA SER A 44 2.09 10.53 -4.79
C SER A 44 3.20 9.53 -5.11
N GLU A 45 2.82 8.35 -5.58
CA GLU A 45 3.75 7.23 -5.74
C GLU A 45 3.72 6.69 -7.17
N LYS A 46 4.91 6.43 -7.71
CA LYS A 46 5.10 5.71 -8.97
C LYS A 46 5.17 4.21 -8.69
N PRO A 47 4.60 3.36 -9.57
CA PRO A 47 4.68 1.92 -9.39
C PRO A 47 6.13 1.47 -9.52
N THR A 48 6.51 0.48 -8.72
CA THR A 48 7.82 -0.18 -8.88
C THR A 48 7.88 -0.89 -10.23
N PHE A 49 6.79 -1.57 -10.60
CA PHE A 49 6.53 -2.11 -11.94
C PHE A 49 5.02 -2.33 -12.12
N ILE A 50 4.62 -2.61 -13.36
CA ILE A 50 3.22 -2.82 -13.76
C ILE A 50 3.09 -4.14 -14.51
N ILE A 51 2.02 -4.88 -14.21
CA ILE A 51 1.59 -6.06 -14.97
C ILE A 51 0.24 -5.74 -15.61
N ARG A 52 0.19 -5.75 -16.95
CA ARG A 52 -1.03 -5.47 -17.75
C ARG A 52 -1.80 -6.76 -18.00
N LYS A 53 -2.45 -7.26 -16.95
CA LYS A 53 -3.30 -8.46 -16.94
C LYS A 53 -4.38 -8.29 -15.88
N SER A 54 -5.48 -9.04 -16.05
CA SER A 54 -6.46 -9.15 -14.97
C SER A 54 -5.83 -9.83 -13.76
N HIS A 55 -6.24 -9.41 -12.56
CA HIS A 55 -5.65 -9.91 -11.31
C HIS A 55 -5.62 -11.44 -11.24
N ASN A 56 -6.72 -12.09 -11.66
CA ASN A 56 -6.87 -13.56 -11.61
C ASN A 56 -5.97 -14.30 -12.61
N GLU A 57 -5.36 -13.60 -13.57
CA GLU A 57 -4.44 -14.17 -14.55
C GLU A 57 -2.96 -13.94 -14.17
N ILE A 58 -2.69 -13.14 -13.14
CA ILE A 58 -1.34 -12.88 -12.66
C ILE A 58 -0.87 -14.10 -11.87
N THR A 59 0.36 -14.54 -12.15
CA THR A 59 0.97 -15.71 -11.55
C THR A 59 2.41 -15.38 -11.16
N ASP A 60 3.04 -16.24 -10.36
CA ASP A 60 4.45 -16.10 -9.97
C ASP A 60 5.39 -15.89 -11.17
N TYR A 61 5.09 -16.53 -12.29
CA TYR A 61 5.85 -16.36 -13.53
C TYR A 61 5.83 -14.89 -14.00
N HIS A 62 4.65 -14.28 -14.06
CA HIS A 62 4.50 -12.89 -14.48
C HIS A 62 5.24 -11.92 -13.56
N VAL A 63 5.10 -12.12 -12.24
CA VAL A 63 5.77 -11.28 -11.24
C VAL A 63 7.29 -11.47 -11.29
N THR A 64 7.77 -12.70 -11.45
CA THR A 64 9.21 -12.99 -11.58
C THR A 64 9.80 -12.32 -12.83
N MET A 65 9.10 -12.37 -13.97
CA MET A 65 9.53 -11.71 -15.19
C MET A 65 9.59 -10.18 -15.05
N ALA A 66 8.66 -9.59 -14.30
CA ALA A 66 8.70 -8.16 -13.99
C ALA A 66 9.84 -7.81 -13.03
N PHE A 67 10.00 -8.58 -11.95
CA PHE A 67 11.07 -8.45 -10.96
C PHE A 67 12.47 -8.53 -11.59
N GLN A 68 12.67 -9.42 -12.56
CA GLN A 68 13.92 -9.56 -13.29
C GLN A 68 14.29 -8.32 -14.12
N LYS A 69 13.35 -7.43 -14.43
CA LYS A 69 13.62 -6.18 -15.16
C LYS A 69 13.94 -4.99 -14.25
N LEU A 70 13.75 -5.14 -12.94
CA LEU A 70 13.97 -4.09 -11.96
C LEU A 70 15.46 -3.76 -11.79
N SER A 71 15.73 -2.50 -11.45
CA SER A 71 17.04 -2.07 -10.99
C SER A 71 17.41 -2.73 -9.65
N PRO A 72 18.70 -2.78 -9.27
CA PRO A 72 19.11 -3.32 -7.98
C PRO A 72 18.41 -2.66 -6.77
N SER A 73 18.19 -1.33 -6.79
CA SER A 73 17.49 -0.62 -5.72
C SER A 73 16.02 -1.01 -5.66
N GLN A 74 15.33 -1.07 -6.80
CA GLN A 74 13.92 -1.49 -6.86
C GLN A 74 13.73 -2.93 -6.39
N ARG A 75 14.64 -3.85 -6.76
CA ARG A 75 14.63 -5.23 -6.25
C ARG A 75 14.82 -5.25 -4.73
N ALA A 76 15.73 -4.44 -4.20
CA ALA A 76 15.94 -4.34 -2.77
C ALA A 76 14.66 -3.89 -2.05
N GLN A 77 13.98 -2.85 -2.56
CA GLN A 77 12.68 -2.37 -2.03
C GLN A 77 11.62 -3.49 -2.07
N PHE A 78 11.50 -4.23 -3.17
CA PHE A 78 10.58 -5.37 -3.29
C PHE A 78 10.87 -6.46 -2.24
N LEU A 79 12.14 -6.80 -2.00
CA LEU A 79 12.52 -7.86 -1.05
C LEU A 79 12.30 -7.47 0.42
N LEU A 80 11.99 -6.19 0.71
CA LEU A 80 11.57 -5.74 2.03
C LEU A 80 10.10 -6.03 2.32
N LEU A 81 9.28 -6.37 1.31
CA LEU A 81 7.86 -6.64 1.46
C LEU A 81 7.61 -7.82 2.41
N ARG A 82 6.69 -7.64 3.34
CA ARG A 82 6.22 -8.62 4.32
C ARG A 82 4.70 -8.66 4.29
N ASP A 83 4.13 -9.72 4.85
CA ASP A 83 2.73 -9.69 5.23
C ASP A 83 2.46 -8.54 6.22
N ASN A 84 1.20 -8.34 6.60
CA ASN A 84 0.90 -7.29 7.58
C ASN A 84 1.67 -7.48 8.90
N GLY A 85 2.12 -8.68 9.26
CA GLY A 85 3.00 -8.91 10.40
C GLY A 85 4.48 -8.66 10.07
N THR A 86 5.26 -9.73 10.17
CA THR A 86 6.72 -9.71 9.92
C THR A 86 7.15 -10.85 9.01
N SER A 87 6.21 -11.65 8.51
CA SER A 87 6.51 -12.88 7.77
C SER A 87 6.82 -12.55 6.31
N TYR A 88 7.68 -13.34 5.71
CA TYR A 88 7.88 -13.30 4.27
C TYR A 88 6.64 -13.86 3.57
N PHE A 89 6.32 -13.30 2.41
CA PHE A 89 5.34 -13.90 1.52
C PHE A 89 5.81 -15.28 1.04
N THR A 90 4.85 -16.18 0.88
CA THR A 90 5.08 -17.55 0.42
C THR A 90 5.38 -17.63 -1.07
N SER A 91 4.94 -16.64 -1.84
CA SER A 91 5.19 -16.54 -3.28
C SER A 91 5.41 -15.08 -3.73
N MET A 92 5.92 -14.92 -4.96
CA MET A 92 6.09 -13.58 -5.56
C MET A 92 4.73 -12.97 -5.89
N ASN A 93 3.77 -13.81 -6.28
CA ASN A 93 2.40 -13.42 -6.56
C ASN A 93 1.69 -12.91 -5.31
N ASP A 94 1.86 -13.55 -4.16
CA ASP A 94 1.26 -13.08 -2.89
C ASP A 94 1.83 -11.71 -2.53
N ALA A 95 3.15 -11.55 -2.64
CA ALA A 95 3.81 -10.27 -2.40
C ALA A 95 3.29 -9.17 -3.32
N PHE A 96 3.04 -9.50 -4.59
CA PHE A 96 2.47 -8.55 -5.55
C PHE A 96 0.99 -8.26 -5.26
N ALA A 97 0.17 -9.28 -5.04
CA ALA A 97 -1.26 -9.17 -4.82
C ALA A 97 -1.57 -8.27 -3.61
N GLU A 98 -0.81 -8.44 -2.52
CA GLU A 98 -0.97 -7.70 -1.25
C GLU A 98 -0.42 -6.27 -1.30
N ASN A 99 0.30 -5.91 -2.36
CA ASN A 99 0.96 -4.61 -2.48
C ASN A 99 0.69 -3.94 -3.83
N SER A 100 -0.32 -4.40 -4.58
CA SER A 100 -0.65 -3.88 -5.91
C SER A 100 -2.01 -3.21 -5.97
N PHE A 101 -2.13 -2.20 -6.82
CA PHE A 101 -3.36 -1.46 -7.05
C PHE A 101 -3.73 -1.55 -8.53
N ASN A 102 -5.02 -1.68 -8.83
CA ASN A 102 -5.51 -1.52 -10.19
C ASN A 102 -5.34 -0.05 -10.61
N ILE A 103 -4.66 0.17 -11.72
CA ILE A 103 -4.38 1.48 -12.31
C ILE A 103 -5.02 1.65 -13.70
N ALA A 104 -5.80 0.67 -14.16
CA ALA A 104 -6.56 0.81 -15.39
C ALA A 104 -7.66 1.85 -15.21
N ASN A 105 -7.86 2.67 -16.24
CA ASN A 105 -8.96 3.64 -16.24
C ASN A 105 -10.25 2.95 -16.72
N SER A 106 -11.19 2.74 -15.79
CA SER A 106 -12.50 2.16 -16.09
C SER A 106 -13.30 2.95 -17.13
N ASP A 107 -13.07 4.26 -17.24
CA ASP A 107 -13.82 5.14 -18.14
C ASP A 107 -13.29 5.10 -19.59
N ARG A 108 -12.17 4.40 -19.82
CA ARG A 108 -11.48 4.35 -21.12
C ARG A 108 -11.49 2.96 -21.77
N ASP A 109 -12.27 2.01 -21.23
CA ASP A 109 -12.26 0.60 -21.65
C ASP A 109 -10.83 0.01 -21.71
N GLU A 110 -9.95 0.47 -20.82
CA GLU A 110 -8.57 -0.01 -20.78
C GLU A 110 -8.51 -1.40 -20.13
N PRO A 111 -7.71 -2.34 -20.68
CA PRO A 111 -7.48 -3.62 -20.02
C PRO A 111 -6.92 -3.43 -18.61
N GLU A 112 -7.34 -4.29 -17.68
CA GLU A 112 -6.85 -4.28 -16.30
C GLU A 112 -5.31 -4.25 -16.24
N ALA A 113 -4.80 -3.40 -15.37
CA ALA A 113 -3.38 -3.24 -15.14
C ALA A 113 -3.14 -3.03 -13.64
N HIS A 114 -2.20 -3.78 -13.10
CA HIS A 114 -1.88 -3.75 -11.67
C HIS A 114 -0.45 -3.22 -11.49
N GLY A 115 -0.29 -2.14 -10.73
CA GLY A 115 1.01 -1.60 -10.35
C GLY A 115 1.36 -1.99 -8.93
N LEU A 116 2.64 -2.24 -8.63
CA LEU A 116 3.13 -2.48 -7.26
C LEU A 116 3.51 -1.16 -6.57
N PHE A 117 2.94 -0.90 -5.39
CA PHE A 117 3.12 0.35 -4.63
C PHE A 117 3.46 0.06 -3.15
N PRO A 118 4.77 -0.07 -2.83
CA PRO A 118 5.23 -0.43 -1.49
C PRO A 118 4.79 0.53 -0.38
N LEU A 119 4.60 1.83 -0.65
CA LEU A 119 4.20 2.79 0.38
C LEU A 119 2.69 2.89 0.54
N HIS A 120 1.93 3.04 -0.56
CA HIS A 120 0.47 3.08 -0.52
C HIS A 120 -0.15 1.80 0.07
N SER A 121 0.47 0.64 -0.16
CA SER A 121 0.02 -0.63 0.43
C SER A 121 0.12 -0.67 1.96
N ARG A 122 0.82 0.28 2.59
CA ARG A 122 0.92 0.40 4.05
C ARG A 122 -0.09 1.38 4.64
N PHE A 123 -0.98 1.96 3.83
CA PHE A 123 -2.05 2.79 4.37
C PHE A 123 -3.09 1.86 4.99
N ASN A 124 -3.47 2.12 6.23
CA ASN A 124 -4.43 1.28 6.94
C ASN A 124 -5.82 1.43 6.31
N HIS A 125 -6.71 0.48 6.58
CA HIS A 125 -8.10 0.55 6.13
C HIS A 125 -9.03 0.83 7.32
N SER A 126 -9.95 1.80 7.16
CA SER A 126 -10.99 2.10 8.14
C SER A 126 -12.30 2.44 7.43
N CYS A 127 -13.41 2.08 8.07
CA CYS A 127 -14.75 2.47 7.64
C CYS A 127 -15.00 3.99 7.82
N ILE A 128 -14.18 4.69 8.61
CA ILE A 128 -14.20 6.15 8.82
C ILE A 128 -12.83 6.73 8.50
N PRO A 129 -12.42 6.74 7.23
CA PRO A 129 -11.05 7.10 6.86
C PRO A 129 -10.77 8.60 7.03
N ASN A 130 -9.49 8.95 6.96
CA ASN A 130 -9.03 10.33 6.93
C ASN A 130 -8.32 10.71 5.62
N SER A 131 -8.13 9.74 4.71
CA SER A 131 -7.65 9.96 3.35
C SER A 131 -8.54 9.28 2.30
N LYS A 132 -8.49 9.78 1.06
CA LYS A 132 -9.23 9.24 -0.08
C LYS A 132 -8.65 7.91 -0.54
N VAL A 133 -9.47 7.10 -1.23
CA VAL A 133 -8.94 6.07 -2.15
C VAL A 133 -7.94 6.74 -3.10
N PRO A 134 -6.79 6.12 -3.38
CA PRO A 134 -5.80 6.71 -4.26
C PRO A 134 -6.41 7.03 -5.63
N THR A 135 -6.23 8.27 -6.09
CA THR A 135 -6.61 8.69 -7.43
C THR A 135 -5.52 8.29 -8.42
N VAL A 136 -5.90 7.74 -9.57
CA VAL A 136 -4.97 7.34 -10.62
C VAL A 136 -4.81 8.46 -11.65
N SER A 137 -3.57 8.82 -11.97
CA SER A 137 -3.22 9.75 -13.05
C SER A 137 -2.09 9.14 -13.89
N GLY A 138 -2.47 8.59 -15.05
CA GLY A 138 -1.58 7.70 -15.80
C GLY A 138 -1.26 6.46 -14.98
N GLU A 139 0.02 6.25 -14.67
CA GLU A 139 0.48 5.12 -13.86
C GLU A 139 0.67 5.49 -12.37
N ILE A 140 0.54 6.78 -12.02
CA ILE A 140 0.80 7.29 -10.67
C ILE A 140 -0.47 7.22 -9.84
N ILE A 141 -0.37 6.78 -8.60
CA ILE A 141 -1.46 6.86 -7.62
C ILE A 141 -1.16 7.94 -6.59
N SER A 142 -2.19 8.68 -6.20
CA SER A 142 -2.06 9.78 -5.25
C SER A 142 -3.17 9.79 -4.20
N SER A 143 -2.79 9.95 -2.94
CA SER A 143 -3.70 10.00 -1.80
C SER A 143 -3.76 11.39 -1.20
N PHE A 144 -4.97 11.83 -0.85
CA PHE A 144 -5.25 13.17 -0.31
C PHE A 144 -6.06 13.08 0.96
N ALA A 145 -5.86 14.03 1.88
CA ALA A 145 -6.64 14.12 3.12
C ALA A 145 -8.11 14.51 2.83
N ILE A 146 -9.08 13.86 3.47
CA ILE A 146 -10.51 14.22 3.35
C ILE A 146 -11.03 15.12 4.47
N ARG A 147 -10.24 15.23 5.54
CA ARG A 147 -10.43 16.07 6.72
C ARG A 147 -9.06 16.48 7.24
N ASP A 148 -9.02 17.44 8.14
CA ASP A 148 -7.78 17.80 8.83
C ASP A 148 -7.30 16.59 9.64
N ILE A 149 -5.99 16.33 9.60
CA ILE A 149 -5.34 15.21 10.29
C ILE A 149 -4.29 15.81 11.22
N ASP A 150 -4.56 15.74 12.52
CA ASP A 150 -3.59 16.18 13.52
C ASP A 150 -2.42 15.20 13.67
N VAL A 151 -1.35 15.66 14.31
CA VAL A 151 -0.32 14.77 14.82
C VAL A 151 -0.90 14.01 16.00
N GLY A 152 -0.80 12.68 15.99
CA GLY A 152 -1.25 11.91 17.16
C GLY A 152 -0.43 12.29 18.38
N LEU A 153 -1.11 12.57 19.49
CA LEU A 153 -0.51 13.01 20.75
C LEU A 153 0.16 11.86 21.52
N ASP A 154 -0.08 10.61 21.12
CA ASP A 154 0.48 9.40 21.71
C ASP A 154 1.45 8.66 20.75
N MET A 155 2.18 7.68 21.27
CA MET A 155 3.10 6.88 20.45
C MET A 155 2.40 6.08 19.35
N SER A 156 1.06 5.96 19.40
CA SER A 156 0.29 5.37 18.31
C SER A 156 0.22 6.28 17.10
N GLY A 157 0.19 7.62 17.23
CA GLY A 157 0.06 8.51 16.07
C GLY A 157 -1.30 8.42 15.36
N ILE A 158 -1.70 9.43 14.58
CA ILE A 158 -2.89 9.30 13.74
C ILE A 158 -2.53 8.49 12.51
N LYS A 159 -3.10 7.27 12.42
CA LYS A 159 -2.98 6.41 11.25
C LYS A 159 -3.59 7.08 10.03
N LEU A 160 -2.89 6.99 8.91
CA LEU A 160 -3.47 7.32 7.62
C LEU A 160 -4.32 6.15 7.15
N TYR A 161 -5.61 6.41 6.99
CA TYR A 161 -6.59 5.45 6.56
C TYR A 161 -7.13 5.82 5.20
N VAL A 162 -7.10 4.88 4.27
CA VAL A 162 -7.86 4.98 3.02
C VAL A 162 -9.23 4.33 3.24
N LEU A 163 -10.25 4.82 2.53
CA LEU A 163 -11.49 4.04 2.36
C LEU A 163 -11.09 2.64 1.89
N PRO A 164 -11.69 1.56 2.42
CA PRO A 164 -11.66 0.30 1.72
C PRO A 164 -12.19 0.58 0.32
N ALA A 165 -11.33 0.43 -0.69
CA ALA A 165 -11.79 0.54 -2.06
C ALA A 165 -12.96 -0.42 -2.20
N ILE A 166 -14.14 0.12 -2.52
CA ILE A 166 -15.26 -0.72 -2.95
C ILE A 166 -14.70 -1.50 -4.14
N ALA A 167 -14.50 -2.80 -3.96
CA ALA A 167 -13.76 -3.73 -4.82
C ALA A 167 -12.22 -3.67 -4.72
N TRP A 168 -11.68 -4.24 -3.63
CA TRP A 168 -10.55 -5.16 -3.77
C TRP A 168 -11.16 -6.58 -3.84
N PRO A 169 -11.29 -7.24 -5.01
CA PRO A 169 -11.74 -8.64 -5.07
C PRO A 169 -10.71 -9.61 -4.45
N VAL A 170 -9.52 -9.13 -4.10
CA VAL A 170 -8.34 -9.96 -3.82
C VAL A 170 -8.35 -10.59 -2.42
N TYR A 171 -9.15 -10.08 -1.48
CA TYR A 171 -9.18 -10.60 -0.11
C TYR A 171 -10.40 -11.47 0.23
N LEU A 172 -11.20 -11.87 -0.77
CA LEU A 172 -12.33 -12.78 -0.57
C LEU A 172 -12.12 -14.17 -1.20
N ALA A 173 -10.96 -14.42 -1.83
CA ALA A 173 -10.60 -15.75 -2.31
C ALA A 173 -9.72 -16.48 -1.26
N PRO A 174 -10.11 -17.68 -0.80
CA PRO A 174 -9.28 -18.50 0.09
C PRO A 174 -7.90 -18.78 -0.54
N PRO A 175 -6.79 -18.78 0.23
CA PRO A 175 -6.70 -18.89 1.68
C PRO A 175 -6.42 -17.56 2.42
N PHE A 176 -6.57 -16.40 1.78
CA PHE A 176 -6.29 -15.08 2.36
C PHE A 176 -7.39 -14.67 3.35
N ASN A 177 -7.46 -15.38 4.48
CA ASN A 177 -8.50 -15.25 5.49
C ASN A 177 -8.12 -14.27 6.61
N SER A 178 -7.16 -13.36 6.38
CA SER A 178 -6.99 -12.22 7.27
C SER A 178 -8.10 -11.22 6.97
N LEU A 179 -9.25 -11.39 7.63
CA LEU A 179 -10.30 -10.39 7.70
C LEU A 179 -9.65 -9.05 8.09
N VAL A 180 -9.43 -8.16 7.12
CA VAL A 180 -9.13 -6.76 7.38
C VAL A 180 -10.44 -6.18 7.91
N THR A 181 -10.69 -6.38 9.21
CA THR A 181 -11.79 -5.70 9.89
C THR A 181 -11.51 -4.21 9.77
N CYS A 182 -12.48 -3.44 9.24
CA CYS A 182 -12.45 -1.99 9.35
C CYS A 182 -12.05 -1.62 10.78
N ASP A 183 -10.99 -0.83 10.94
CA ASP A 183 -10.66 -0.26 12.24
C ASP A 183 -11.89 0.56 12.69
N GLY A 184 -12.62 0.02 13.67
CA GLY A 184 -13.64 0.73 14.43
C GLY A 184 -12.93 1.66 15.39
N ASP A 185 -13.30 2.94 15.33
CA ASP A 185 -12.82 3.98 16.22
C ASP A 185 -12.97 3.60 17.70
#